data_AF-A0A1X7SJL1-F1
#
_entry.id   AF-A0A1X7SJL1-F1
#
_cell.length_a   1.000
_cell.length_b   1.000
_cell.length_c   1.000
_cell.angle_alpha   90.00
_cell.angle_beta   90.00
_cell.angle_gamma   90.00
#
_symmetry.space_group_name_H-M   'P 1'
#
loop_
_entity.id
_entity.type
_entity.pdbx_description
1 polymer ?
#
loop_
_entity_poly.entity_id
_entity_poly.type
_entity_poly.pdbx_seq_one_letter_code
_entity_poly.pdbx_strand_id
1 'polypeptide(L)'
;GELVACGVLSGNRNFEGRINPHTAANYLASPLLCIAYAIAGTVLIDFEKEPLGKDPSGQPVFLHDIWPLRADIQKVEVEYVRPAMFTEVYSKITEGNSRWNALEAPQSILYPWDTSSTYIKHPPFLENMTVDIPPVPTIEEAYPLLNLGDSVTTDHISPAGSIARNSPAARYLSSKG
;
A
#
# COMPACT_ATOMS: atom_id res chain seq x y z
N GLY A 1 -8.55 -20.37 -17.26
CA GLY A 1 -9.75 -20.79 -16.51
C GLY A 1 -10.11 -19.70 -15.54
N GLU A 2 -11.36 -19.66 -15.06
CA GLU A 2 -11.74 -18.81 -13.94
C GLU A 2 -11.16 -19.42 -12.66
N LEU A 3 -10.09 -18.82 -12.14
CA LEU A 3 -9.41 -19.26 -10.92
C LEU A 3 -9.53 -18.19 -9.85
N VAL A 4 -9.74 -18.61 -8.60
CA VAL A 4 -9.58 -17.74 -7.42
C VAL A 4 -8.10 -17.68 -7.07
N ALA A 5 -7.37 -16.78 -7.72
CA ALA A 5 -5.96 -16.55 -7.40
C ALA A 5 -5.82 -15.86 -6.04
N CYS A 6 -4.81 -16.27 -5.28
CA CYS A 6 -4.61 -15.85 -3.90
C CYS A 6 -3.36 -14.98 -3.74
N GLY A 7 -3.46 -13.92 -2.94
CA GLY A 7 -2.32 -13.16 -2.42
C GLY A 7 -2.11 -13.43 -0.92
N VAL A 8 -0.87 -13.60 -0.49
CA VAL A 8 -0.51 -13.70 0.93
C VAL A 8 0.49 -12.60 1.25
N LEU A 9 0.23 -11.81 2.29
CA LEU A 9 1.05 -10.64 2.61
C LEU A 9 1.21 -10.41 4.11
N SER A 10 2.37 -9.87 4.49
CA SER A 10 2.67 -9.44 5.86
C SER A 10 2.31 -7.98 6.13
N GLY A 11 1.21 -7.53 5.50
CA GLY A 11 0.64 -6.20 5.69
C GLY A 11 -0.46 -6.18 6.76
N ASN A 12 -1.32 -5.17 6.70
CA ASN A 12 -2.41 -4.97 7.67
C ASN A 12 -3.80 -4.76 7.05
N ARG A 13 -3.92 -4.86 5.72
CA ARG A 13 -5.19 -4.73 4.97
C ARG A 13 -5.20 -5.72 3.81
N ASN A 14 -6.34 -6.32 3.53
CA ASN A 14 -6.51 -7.34 2.50
C ASN A 14 -7.83 -7.19 1.71
N PHE A 15 -8.35 -5.96 1.59
CA PHE A 15 -9.56 -5.68 0.82
C PHE A 15 -9.39 -6.08 -0.65
N GLU A 16 -10.47 -6.59 -1.23
CA GLU A 16 -10.55 -6.96 -2.65
C GLU A 16 -10.15 -5.78 -3.53
N GLY A 17 -9.39 -6.05 -4.61
CA GLY A 17 -8.97 -5.04 -5.59
C GLY A 17 -7.88 -4.06 -5.14
N ARG A 18 -7.52 -4.02 -3.85
CA ARG A 18 -6.46 -3.12 -3.33
C ARG A 18 -5.04 -3.71 -3.42
N ILE A 19 -4.91 -5.04 -3.31
CA ILE A 19 -3.60 -5.71 -3.36
C ILE A 19 -3.15 -5.92 -4.80
N ASN A 20 -3.97 -6.62 -5.58
CA ASN A 20 -3.76 -6.83 -7.00
C ASN A 20 -5.12 -7.06 -7.67
N PRO A 21 -5.40 -6.49 -8.87
CA PRO A 21 -6.67 -6.70 -9.56
C PRO A 21 -6.92 -8.15 -9.99
N HIS A 22 -5.90 -9.00 -10.00
CA HIS A 22 -5.99 -10.41 -10.36
C HIS A 22 -6.06 -11.35 -9.17
N THR A 23 -6.02 -10.87 -7.92
CA THR A 23 -6.17 -11.70 -6.72
C THR A 23 -7.51 -11.49 -6.04
N ALA A 24 -8.39 -12.49 -6.16
CA ALA A 24 -9.73 -12.46 -5.57
C ALA A 24 -9.72 -12.81 -4.06
N ALA A 25 -8.71 -13.55 -3.59
CA ALA A 25 -8.55 -13.85 -2.17
C ALA A 25 -7.21 -13.31 -1.67
N ASN A 26 -7.22 -12.59 -0.54
CA ASN A 26 -6.00 -12.00 0.03
C ASN A 26 -5.93 -12.30 1.53
N TYR A 27 -4.81 -12.85 2.00
CA TYR A 27 -4.63 -13.30 3.38
C TYR A 27 -3.51 -12.51 4.07
N LEU A 28 -3.80 -12.01 5.27
CA LEU A 28 -2.80 -11.43 6.14
C LEU A 28 -2.11 -12.55 6.93
N ALA A 29 -0.79 -12.58 6.88
CA ALA A 29 0.00 -13.61 7.56
C ALA A 29 1.33 -13.04 8.08
N SER A 30 2.02 -13.78 8.94
CA SER A 30 3.38 -13.40 9.34
C SER A 30 4.33 -13.45 8.13
N PRO A 31 5.48 -12.75 8.15
CA PRO A 31 6.49 -12.88 7.10
C PRO A 31 6.93 -14.34 6.85
N LEU A 32 7.04 -15.14 7.91
CA LEU A 32 7.38 -16.57 7.80
C LEU A 32 6.31 -17.37 7.05
N LEU A 33 5.03 -17.10 7.31
CA LEU A 33 3.94 -17.75 6.57
C LEU A 33 3.85 -17.30 5.11
N CYS A 34 4.20 -16.04 4.82
CA CYS A 34 4.28 -15.59 3.42
C CYS A 34 5.29 -16.42 2.62
N ILE A 35 6.45 -16.71 3.22
CA ILE A 35 7.46 -17.59 2.61
C ILE A 35 6.95 -19.03 2.51
N ALA A 36 6.31 -19.56 3.56
CA ALA A 36 5.77 -20.93 3.55
C ALA A 36 4.75 -21.14 2.42
N TYR A 37 3.80 -20.22 2.26
CA TYR A 37 2.80 -20.29 1.18
C TYR A 37 3.42 -20.04 -0.21
N ALA A 38 4.48 -19.23 -0.31
CA ALA A 38 5.21 -19.05 -1.57
C ALA A 38 5.93 -20.33 -1.99
N ILE A 39 6.51 -21.08 -1.04
CA ILE A 39 7.15 -22.39 -1.29
C ILE A 39 6.10 -23.42 -1.68
N ALA A 40 4.99 -23.49 -0.93
CA ALA A 40 3.90 -24.43 -1.21
C ALA A 40 3.20 -24.13 -2.55
N GLY A 41 3.20 -22.87 -2.99
CA GLY A 41 2.56 -22.42 -4.23
C GLY A 41 1.03 -22.39 -4.17
N THR A 42 0.43 -22.69 -3.01
CA THR A 42 -1.02 -22.73 -2.80
C THR A 42 -1.37 -22.42 -1.35
N VAL A 43 -2.52 -21.79 -1.12
CA VAL A 43 -3.11 -21.65 0.23
C VAL A 43 -3.96 -22.86 0.62
N LEU A 44 -4.24 -23.74 -0.34
CA LEU A 44 -4.97 -24.99 -0.14
C LEU A 44 -3.98 -26.12 0.20
N ILE A 45 -3.34 -26.00 1.37
CA ILE A 45 -2.38 -26.98 1.87
C ILE A 45 -2.63 -27.22 3.36
N ASP A 46 -2.67 -28.49 3.76
CA ASP A 46 -2.59 -28.90 5.15
C ASP A 46 -1.12 -29.13 5.53
N PHE A 47 -0.48 -28.12 6.12
CA PHE A 47 0.94 -28.19 6.48
C PHE A 47 1.31 -29.29 7.49
N GLU A 48 0.34 -29.87 8.20
CA GLU A 48 0.59 -31.01 9.11
C GLU A 48 0.60 -32.35 8.37
N LYS A 49 -0.11 -32.44 7.24
CA LYS A 49 -0.31 -33.71 6.51
C LYS A 49 0.39 -33.75 5.15
N GLU A 50 0.68 -32.60 4.56
CA GLU A 50 1.23 -32.46 3.23
C GLU A 50 2.64 -31.86 3.27
N PRO A 51 3.64 -32.48 2.61
CA PRO A 51 4.98 -31.93 2.54
C PRO A 51 5.04 -30.74 1.58
N LEU A 52 5.94 -29.79 1.87
CA LEU A 52 6.26 -28.65 0.99
C LEU A 52 6.99 -29.10 -0.29
N GLY A 53 7.70 -30.23 -0.21
CA GLY A 53 8.50 -30.76 -1.30
C GLY A 53 9.31 -31.97 -0.87
N LYS A 54 10.33 -32.30 -1.66
CA LYS A 54 11.29 -33.37 -1.35
C LYS A 54 12.70 -32.79 -1.26
N ASP A 55 13.49 -33.32 -0.34
CA ASP A 55 14.91 -33.03 -0.26
C ASP A 55 15.69 -33.70 -1.42
N PRO A 56 17.00 -33.45 -1.58
CA PRO A 56 17.82 -34.10 -2.60
C PRO A 56 17.90 -35.65 -2.48
N SER A 57 17.58 -36.20 -1.30
CA SER A 57 17.52 -37.64 -1.03
C SER A 57 16.14 -38.24 -1.35
N GLY A 58 15.17 -37.41 -1.75
CA GLY A 58 13.80 -37.80 -2.05
C GLY A 58 12.87 -37.90 -0.82
N GLN A 59 13.34 -37.50 0.37
CA GLN A 59 12.54 -37.51 1.60
C GLN A 59 11.57 -36.34 1.63
N PRO A 60 10.33 -36.54 2.11
CA PRO A 60 9.36 -35.45 2.23
C PRO A 60 9.83 -34.43 3.29
N VAL A 61 9.74 -33.15 2.95
CA VAL A 61 10.04 -32.04 3.86
C VAL A 61 8.74 -31.33 4.22
N PHE A 62 8.39 -31.30 5.50
CA PHE A 62 7.21 -30.64 6.02
C PHE A 62 7.54 -29.23 6.53
N LEU A 63 6.51 -28.42 6.75
CA LEU A 63 6.71 -27.07 7.29
C LEU A 63 7.41 -27.09 8.64
N HIS A 64 7.06 -28.04 9.51
CA HIS A 64 7.67 -28.17 10.84
C HIS A 64 9.18 -28.48 10.79
N ASP A 65 9.68 -29.08 9.71
CA ASP A 65 11.10 -29.39 9.56
C ASP A 65 11.96 -28.13 9.31
N ILE A 66 11.34 -27.08 8.76
CA ILE A 66 12.02 -25.83 8.39
C ILE A 66 11.56 -24.63 9.22
N TRP A 67 10.58 -24.82 10.11
CA TRP A 67 10.04 -23.73 10.91
C TRP A 67 11.00 -23.36 12.06
N PRO A 68 11.45 -22.11 12.16
CA PRO A 68 12.40 -21.73 13.19
C PRO A 68 11.75 -21.74 14.58
N LEU A 69 12.49 -22.21 15.59
CA LEU A 69 12.08 -22.09 16.98
C LEU A 69 12.21 -20.63 17.44
N ARG A 70 11.35 -20.24 18.39
CA ARG A 70 11.41 -18.91 18.99
C ARG A 70 12.79 -18.59 19.59
N ALA A 71 13.44 -19.58 20.21
CA ALA A 71 14.76 -19.41 20.80
C ALA A 71 15.85 -19.12 19.75
N ASP A 72 15.76 -19.75 18.58
CA ASP A 72 16.71 -19.53 17.48
C ASP A 72 16.54 -18.12 16.90
N ILE A 73 15.31 -17.67 16.71
CA ILE A 73 15.00 -16.29 16.28
C ILE A 73 15.57 -15.28 17.27
N GLN A 74 15.32 -15.48 18.57
CA GLN A 74 15.81 -14.59 19.63
C GLN A 74 17.34 -14.55 19.68
N LYS A 75 18.00 -15.69 19.49
CA LYS A 75 19.46 -15.76 19.45
C LYS A 75 20.01 -14.91 18.31
N VAL A 76 19.46 -15.05 17.10
CA VAL A 76 19.87 -14.26 15.93
C VAL A 76 19.55 -12.78 16.14
N GLU A 77 18.37 -12.44 16.65
CA GLU A 77 18.01 -11.05 16.95
C GLU A 77 19.00 -10.41 17.92
N VAL A 78 19.29 -11.09 19.04
CA VAL A 78 20.27 -10.63 20.03
C VAL A 78 21.68 -10.61 19.48
N GLU A 79 22.03 -11.41 18.48
CA GLU A 79 23.37 -11.43 17.89
C GLU A 79 23.58 -10.31 16.86
N TYR A 80 22.58 -10.03 16.03
CA TYR A 80 22.75 -9.19 14.85
C TYR A 80 22.09 -7.81 14.97
N VAL A 81 21.01 -7.64 15.73
CA VAL A 81 20.32 -6.35 15.83
C VAL A 81 21.05 -5.46 16.84
N ARG A 82 21.92 -4.57 16.35
CA ARG A 82 22.79 -3.71 17.18
C ARG A 82 22.41 -2.23 17.10
N PRO A 83 22.52 -1.46 18.20
CA PRO A 83 22.32 0.00 18.17
C PRO A 83 23.13 0.71 17.08
N ALA A 84 24.34 0.22 16.80
CA ALA A 84 25.21 0.76 15.76
C ALA A 84 24.56 0.74 14.35
N MET A 85 23.75 -0.28 14.03
CA MET A 85 23.03 -0.34 12.75
C MET A 85 22.03 0.81 12.62
N PHE A 86 21.32 1.12 13.70
CA PHE A 86 20.39 2.24 13.73
C PHE A 86 21.14 3.56 13.58
N THR A 87 22.21 3.77 14.36
CA THR A 87 23.03 4.99 14.25
C THR A 87 23.56 5.19 12.84
N GLU A 88 24.03 4.12 12.19
CA GLU A 88 24.53 4.20 10.82
C GLU A 88 23.45 4.56 9.80
N VAL A 89 22.27 3.94 9.88
CA VAL A 89 21.18 4.22 8.94
C VAL A 89 20.65 5.64 9.15
N TYR A 90 20.46 6.06 10.40
CA TYR A 90 19.91 7.37 10.73
C TYR A 90 20.90 8.51 10.51
N SER A 91 22.22 8.28 10.59
CA SER A 91 23.20 9.33 10.29
C SER A 91 23.18 9.76 8.82
N LYS A 92 22.75 8.87 7.91
CA LYS A 92 22.71 9.10 6.46
C LYS A 92 21.33 9.50 5.94
N ILE A 93 20.28 9.46 6.76
CA ILE A 93 18.89 9.63 6.28
C ILE A 93 18.65 11.00 5.63
N THR A 94 19.36 12.04 6.09
CA THR A 94 19.26 13.40 5.57
C THR A 94 20.17 13.66 4.37
N GLU A 95 21.14 12.78 4.09
CA GLU A 95 22.07 12.95 2.97
C GLU A 95 21.37 12.73 1.62
N GLY A 96 20.24 12.02 1.60
CA GLY A 96 19.51 11.69 0.37
C GLY A 96 20.34 10.84 -0.60
N ASN A 97 19.87 10.73 -1.83
CA ASN A 97 20.66 10.16 -2.93
C ASN A 97 20.96 11.26 -3.96
N SER A 98 21.83 10.98 -4.93
CA SER A 98 22.22 11.96 -5.96
C SER A 98 21.03 12.52 -6.75
N ARG A 99 19.96 11.75 -6.96
CA ARG A 99 18.74 12.22 -7.64
C ARG A 99 17.95 13.19 -6.76
N TRP A 100 17.81 12.89 -5.47
CA TRP A 100 17.15 13.78 -4.51
C TRP A 100 17.89 15.10 -4.37
N ASN A 101 19.22 15.04 -4.22
CA ASN A 101 20.06 16.22 -4.02
C ASN A 101 20.18 17.09 -5.28
N ALA A 102 19.94 16.53 -6.46
CA ALA A 102 19.91 17.26 -7.72
C ALA A 102 18.58 17.99 -7.98
N LEU A 103 17.54 17.79 -7.14
CA LEU A 103 16.29 18.53 -7.28
C LEU A 103 16.52 20.00 -6.94
N GLU A 104 16.23 20.86 -7.90
CA GLU A 104 16.23 22.31 -7.69
C GLU A 104 14.90 22.73 -7.04
N ALA A 105 14.99 23.48 -5.95
CA ALA A 105 13.83 24.05 -5.28
C ALA A 105 13.89 25.59 -5.33
N PRO A 106 12.78 26.27 -5.65
CA PRO A 106 12.74 27.73 -5.63
C PRO A 106 12.95 28.26 -4.21
N GLN A 107 13.67 29.38 -4.06
CA GLN A 107 13.90 30.04 -2.76
C GLN A 107 12.69 30.86 -2.26
N SER A 108 11.55 30.79 -2.96
CA SER A 108 10.37 31.59 -2.65
C SER A 108 9.64 31.06 -1.41
N ILE A 109 9.20 31.96 -0.54
CA ILE A 109 8.34 31.65 0.61
C ILE A 109 6.92 31.29 0.15
N LEU A 110 6.44 31.93 -0.92
CA LEU A 110 5.15 31.62 -1.54
C LEU A 110 5.38 30.65 -2.71
N TYR A 111 4.60 29.55 -2.72
CA TYR A 111 4.76 28.53 -3.76
C TYR A 111 4.44 29.10 -5.15
N PRO A 112 5.37 29.00 -6.14
CA PRO A 112 5.15 29.51 -7.48
C PRO A 112 4.24 28.56 -8.27
N TRP A 113 2.94 28.76 -8.17
CA TRP A 113 1.95 27.91 -8.84
C TRP A 113 2.15 27.91 -10.37
N ASP A 114 2.38 26.72 -10.92
CA ASP A 114 2.44 26.50 -12.36
C ASP A 114 1.06 26.10 -12.89
N THR A 115 0.47 26.94 -13.74
CA THR A 115 -0.84 26.70 -14.35
C THR A 115 -0.85 25.54 -15.36
N SER A 116 0.31 25.13 -15.85
CA SER A 116 0.47 23.97 -16.74
C SER A 116 0.62 22.65 -15.98
N SER A 117 0.92 22.70 -14.68
CA SER A 117 1.11 21.51 -13.85
C SER A 117 -0.17 20.69 -13.72
N THR A 118 -0.04 19.38 -13.93
CA THR A 118 -1.10 18.39 -13.68
C THR A 118 -0.96 17.70 -12.32
N TYR A 119 0.13 17.96 -11.58
CA TYR A 119 0.43 17.33 -10.29
C TYR A 119 0.15 18.26 -9.09
N ILE A 120 0.56 19.52 -9.18
CA ILE A 120 0.44 20.49 -8.08
C ILE A 120 -0.37 21.68 -8.58
N LYS A 121 -1.56 21.85 -8.01
CA LYS A 121 -2.52 22.89 -8.40
C LYS A 121 -2.95 23.69 -7.18
N HIS A 122 -3.13 25.01 -7.34
CA HIS A 122 -3.73 25.85 -6.31
C HIS A 122 -5.18 25.37 -6.05
N PRO A 123 -5.48 24.90 -4.82
CA PRO A 123 -6.80 24.36 -4.50
C PRO A 123 -7.80 25.50 -4.23
N PRO A 124 -9.08 25.31 -4.57
CA PRO A 124 -10.09 26.37 -4.47
C PRO A 124 -10.66 26.56 -3.05
N PHE A 125 -10.13 25.88 -2.03
CA PHE A 125 -10.75 25.80 -0.70
C PHE A 125 -10.95 27.15 0.00
N LEU A 126 -10.07 28.11 -0.28
CA LEU A 126 -10.09 29.44 0.32
C LEU A 126 -10.59 30.52 -0.64
N GLU A 127 -11.10 30.12 -1.82
CA GLU A 127 -11.74 31.06 -2.73
C GLU A 127 -12.93 31.71 -2.03
N ASN A 128 -12.98 33.04 -2.05
CA ASN A 128 -14.01 33.85 -1.41
C ASN A 128 -14.07 33.75 0.13
N MET A 129 -13.01 33.23 0.79
CA MET A 129 -12.94 33.25 2.25
C MET A 129 -12.92 34.70 2.76
N THR A 130 -13.83 35.01 3.68
CA THR A 130 -13.94 36.32 4.33
C THR A 130 -13.30 36.29 5.73
N VAL A 131 -12.90 37.47 6.23
CA VAL A 131 -12.41 37.62 7.61
C VAL A 131 -13.54 37.38 8.61
N ASP A 132 -14.71 37.97 8.32
CA ASP A 132 -15.91 37.78 9.12
C ASP A 132 -16.56 36.43 8.79
N ILE A 133 -17.00 35.71 9.82
CA ILE A 133 -17.65 34.40 9.67
C ILE A 133 -19.07 34.63 9.14
N PRO A 134 -19.41 34.15 7.92
CA PRO A 134 -20.76 34.27 7.41
C PRO A 134 -21.73 33.39 8.20
N PRO A 135 -23.03 33.73 8.23
CA PRO A 135 -24.03 32.84 8.80
C PRO A 135 -24.08 31.51 8.04
N VAL A 136 -24.31 30.41 8.75
CA VAL A 136 -24.46 29.09 8.14
C VAL A 136 -25.76 29.06 7.35
N PRO A 137 -25.73 28.83 6.02
CA PRO A 137 -26.94 28.83 5.20
C PRO A 137 -27.76 27.55 5.44
N THR A 138 -29.08 27.64 5.28
CA THR A 138 -29.94 26.46 5.18
C THR A 138 -29.75 25.81 3.81
N ILE A 139 -29.72 24.47 3.79
CA ILE A 139 -29.71 23.68 2.56
C ILE A 139 -31.17 23.35 2.22
N GLU A 140 -31.67 23.91 1.12
CA GLU A 140 -33.05 23.70 0.63
C GLU A 140 -33.04 22.94 -0.70
N GLU A 141 -34.04 22.09 -0.92
CA GLU A 141 -34.25 21.33 -2.19
C GLU A 141 -33.04 20.50 -2.67
N ALA A 142 -32.21 20.01 -1.75
CA ALA A 142 -31.06 19.17 -2.10
C ALA A 142 -31.47 17.80 -2.65
N TYR A 143 -30.71 17.33 -3.64
CA TYR A 143 -30.87 15.99 -4.21
C TYR A 143 -29.83 15.02 -3.64
N PRO A 144 -30.19 13.75 -3.39
CA PRO A 144 -29.20 12.73 -3.06
C PRO A 144 -28.29 12.47 -4.26
N LEU A 145 -27.00 12.75 -4.13
CA LEU A 145 -26.00 12.45 -5.18
C LEU A 145 -25.74 10.94 -5.29
N LEU A 146 -25.74 10.24 -4.16
CA LEU A 146 -25.50 8.80 -4.05
C LEU A 146 -26.42 8.22 -2.96
N ASN A 147 -26.92 7.00 -3.18
CA ASN A 147 -27.55 6.17 -2.16
C ASN A 147 -26.65 4.95 -1.93
N LEU A 148 -26.03 4.86 -0.76
CA LEU A 148 -24.97 3.90 -0.46
C LEU A 148 -25.42 2.93 0.64
N GLY A 149 -24.89 1.70 0.61
CA GLY A 149 -25.07 0.71 1.66
C GLY A 149 -23.97 0.79 2.74
N ASP A 150 -23.82 -0.31 3.47
CA ASP A 150 -22.81 -0.44 4.53
C ASP A 150 -21.38 -0.66 3.98
N SER A 151 -20.39 -0.50 4.86
CA SER A 151 -18.97 -0.81 4.58
C SER A 151 -18.32 -0.02 3.45
N VAL A 152 -18.83 1.19 3.14
CA VAL A 152 -18.15 2.14 2.27
C VAL A 152 -16.82 2.58 2.90
N THR A 153 -15.72 2.12 2.33
CA THR A 153 -14.36 2.50 2.77
C THR A 153 -13.90 3.81 2.11
N THR A 154 -12.87 4.45 2.67
CA THR A 154 -12.28 5.65 2.07
C THR A 154 -11.67 5.41 0.69
N ASP A 155 -11.32 4.17 0.34
CA ASP A 155 -10.85 3.86 -1.02
C ASP A 155 -11.98 3.91 -2.05
N HIS A 156 -13.24 3.68 -1.65
CA HIS A 156 -14.41 3.87 -2.52
C HIS A 156 -14.68 5.36 -2.75
N ILE A 157 -14.48 6.19 -1.72
CA ILE A 157 -14.72 7.64 -1.76
C ILE A 157 -13.59 8.35 -2.51
N SER A 158 -12.35 7.91 -2.30
CA SER A 158 -11.13 8.52 -2.83
C SER A 158 -10.11 7.44 -3.20
N PRO A 159 -10.23 6.81 -4.37
CA PRO A 159 -9.33 5.74 -4.80
C PRO A 159 -7.90 6.25 -4.99
N ALA A 160 -6.92 5.55 -4.41
CA ALA A 160 -5.49 5.91 -4.49
C ALA A 160 -4.69 5.04 -5.49
N GLY A 161 -5.36 4.13 -6.19
CA GLY A 161 -4.77 3.19 -7.13
C GLY A 161 -4.77 3.67 -8.58
N SER A 162 -4.93 2.73 -9.52
CA SER A 162 -4.93 3.04 -10.94
C SER A 162 -6.10 3.94 -11.35
N ILE A 163 -5.83 4.88 -12.27
CA ILE A 163 -6.86 5.69 -12.92
C ILE A 163 -7.47 4.89 -14.08
N ALA A 164 -8.74 4.52 -13.96
CA ALA A 164 -9.44 3.75 -15.01
C ALA A 164 -9.58 4.57 -16.30
N ARG A 165 -9.34 3.95 -17.47
CA ARG A 165 -9.34 4.63 -18.80
C ARG A 165 -10.65 5.33 -19.14
N ASN A 166 -11.78 4.81 -18.67
CA ASN A 166 -13.11 5.37 -18.90
C ASN A 166 -13.55 6.41 -17.84
N SER A 167 -12.67 6.78 -16.91
CA SER A 167 -12.99 7.73 -15.83
C SER A 167 -12.93 9.21 -16.26
N PRO A 168 -13.61 10.11 -15.53
CA PRO A 168 -13.44 11.55 -15.71
C PRO A 168 -11.98 12.02 -15.55
N ALA A 169 -11.25 11.45 -14.59
CA ALA A 169 -9.84 11.78 -14.37
C ALA A 169 -8.95 11.41 -15.57
N ALA A 170 -9.18 10.24 -16.19
CA ALA A 170 -8.47 9.85 -17.42
C ALA A 170 -8.76 10.83 -18.57
N ARG A 171 -10.03 11.21 -18.78
CA ARG A 171 -10.38 12.20 -19.80
C ARG A 171 -9.72 13.56 -19.56
N TYR A 172 -9.69 14.02 -18.31
CA TYR A 172 -9.00 15.25 -17.94
C TYR A 172 -7.50 15.16 -18.25
N LEU A 173 -6.82 14.11 -17.80
CA LEU A 173 -5.40 13.94 -18.05
C LEU A 173 -5.09 13.82 -19.55
N SER A 174 -5.85 13.03 -20.31
CA SER A 174 -5.69 12.94 -21.77
C SER A 174 -5.93 14.27 -22.50
N SER A 175 -6.77 15.16 -21.96
CA SER A 175 -6.95 16.50 -22.53
C SER A 175 -5.73 17.42 -22.33
N LYS A 176 -4.79 17.02 -21.47
CA LYS A 176 -3.56 17.75 -21.15
C LYS A 176 -2.33 17.20 -21.89
N GLY A 177 -2.51 16.22 -22.78
CA GLY A 177 -1.45 15.50 -23.49
C GLY A 177 -1.08 14.19 -22.81
#